data_AF-A0A9D8B329-F1
#
_entry.id   AF-A0A9D8B329-F1
#
_cell.length_a   1.000
_cell.length_b   1.000
_cell.length_c   1.000
_cell.angle_alpha   90.00
_cell.angle_beta   90.00
_cell.angle_gamma   90.00
#
_symmetry.space_group_name_H-M   'P 1'
#
loop_
_entity.id
_entity.type
_entity.pdbx_description
1 polymer ?
#
loop_
_entity_poly.entity_id
_entity_poly.type
_entity_poly.pdbx_seq_one_letter_code
_entity_poly.pdbx_strand_id
1 'polypeptide(L)'
;MTQIEISDKVYDQIAAFKPVIESILEVSLEFDRYVELLLRLAPDLILTDVLGRADPPALIRAIEELAQRNPKPVYTYLAEELREGQAMVEAEKKADVKRRFGVRVPGEYKA
;
A
#
# COMPACT_ATOMS: atom_id res chain seq x y z
N MET A 1 -23.63 17.28 6.03
CA MET A 1 -22.36 16.59 5.74
C MET A 1 -22.40 15.26 6.48
N THR A 2 -22.05 14.16 5.83
CA THR A 2 -22.05 12.83 6.46
C THR A 2 -20.90 12.79 7.46
N GLN A 3 -21.20 12.48 8.73
CA GLN A 3 -20.19 12.32 9.76
C GLN A 3 -19.54 10.94 9.58
N ILE A 4 -18.22 10.92 9.37
CA ILE A 4 -17.45 9.69 9.22
C ILE A 4 -16.84 9.39 10.57
N GLU A 5 -17.26 8.28 11.17
CA GLU A 5 -16.65 7.76 12.39
C GLU A 5 -15.47 6.87 12.02
N ILE A 6 -14.26 7.31 12.39
CA ILE A 6 -13.03 6.54 12.26
C ILE A 6 -12.62 6.04 13.64
N SER A 7 -12.30 4.76 13.74
CA SER A 7 -11.73 4.20 14.98
C SER A 7 -10.36 4.79 15.27
N ASP A 8 -9.98 4.86 16.55
CA ASP A 8 -8.66 5.36 16.99
C ASP A 8 -7.50 4.67 16.26
N LYS A 9 -7.59 3.35 16.03
CA LYS A 9 -6.58 2.60 15.28
C LYS A 9 -6.37 3.13 13.85
N VAL A 10 -7.47 3.45 13.16
CA VAL A 10 -7.43 3.98 11.80
C VAL A 10 -6.92 5.41 11.81
N TYR A 11 -7.34 6.21 12.80
CA TYR A 11 -6.82 7.56 13.01
C TYR A 11 -5.29 7.56 13.15
N ASP A 12 -4.75 6.68 14.02
CA ASP A 12 -3.30 6.57 14.24
C ASP A 12 -2.54 6.16 12.98
N GLN A 13 -3.09 5.25 12.18
CA GLN A 13 -2.50 4.85 10.90
C GLN A 13 -2.45 6.02 9.91
N ILE A 14 -3.53 6.79 9.81
CA ILE A 14 -3.62 7.97 8.94
C ILE A 14 -2.63 9.04 9.40
N ALA A 15 -2.57 9.31 10.71
CA ALA A 15 -1.65 10.28 11.30
C ALA A 15 -0.18 9.88 11.07
N ALA A 16 0.14 8.59 11.18
CA ALA A 16 1.48 8.07 10.92
C ALA A 16 1.87 8.16 9.43
N PHE A 17 0.90 8.06 8.52
CA PHE A 17 1.14 8.12 7.08
C PHE A 17 1.20 9.55 6.52
N LYS A 18 0.56 10.52 7.20
CA LYS A 18 0.55 11.94 6.80
C LYS A 18 1.93 12.50 6.38
N PRO A 19 3.03 12.33 7.14
CA PRO A 19 4.34 12.87 6.76
C PRO A 19 4.87 12.35 5.41
N VAL A 20 4.50 11.12 5.03
CA VAL A 20 4.90 10.53 3.74
C VAL A 20 4.21 11.27 2.60
N ILE A 21 2.90 11.51 2.72
CA ILE A 21 2.14 12.25 1.70
C ILE A 21 2.62 13.70 1.60
N GLU A 22 2.86 14.37 2.73
CA GLU A 22 3.36 15.76 2.75
C GLU A 22 4.72 15.87 2.05
N SER A 23 5.59 14.89 2.27
CA SER A 23 6.93 14.86 1.69
C SER A 23 6.91 14.61 0.18
N ILE A 24 5.93 13.85 -0.33
CA ILE A 24 5.81 13.51 -1.75
C ILE A 24 5.04 14.60 -2.53
N LEU A 25 3.97 15.12 -1.95
CA LEU A 25 3.15 16.15 -2.61
C LEU A 25 3.67 17.57 -2.36
N GLU A 26 4.67 17.73 -1.49
CA GLU A 26 5.25 19.01 -1.09
C GLU A 26 4.19 20.02 -0.58
N VAL A 27 3.12 19.52 0.03
CA VAL A 27 2.01 20.31 0.58
C VAL A 27 1.68 19.85 1.99
N SER A 28 1.27 20.79 2.85
CA SER A 28 0.67 20.44 4.13
C SER A 28 -0.85 20.54 4.06
N LEU A 29 -1.54 19.53 4.59
CA LEU A 29 -3.01 19.48 4.61
C LEU A 29 -3.51 19.32 6.05
N GLU A 30 -4.69 19.90 6.29
CA GLU A 30 -5.48 19.62 7.50
C GLU A 30 -5.87 18.13 7.54
N PHE A 31 -5.99 17.58 8.74
CA PHE A 31 -6.24 16.14 8.93
C PHE A 31 -7.52 15.67 8.21
N ASP A 32 -8.59 16.46 8.25
CA ASP A 32 -9.83 16.13 7.55
C ASP A 32 -9.66 16.03 6.04
N ARG A 33 -8.76 16.83 5.46
CA ARG A 33 -8.42 16.77 4.03
C ARG A 33 -7.57 15.54 3.71
N TYR A 34 -6.75 15.06 4.65
CA TYR A 34 -6.07 13.78 4.52
C TYR A 34 -7.05 12.62 4.49
N VAL A 35 -8.00 12.59 5.42
CA VAL A 35 -9.05 11.57 5.47
C VAL A 35 -9.89 11.62 4.19
N GLU A 36 -10.27 12.81 3.72
CA GLU A 36 -11.02 12.97 2.47
C GLU A 36 -10.23 12.48 1.25
N LEU A 37 -8.93 12.77 1.19
CA LEU A 37 -8.04 12.29 0.13
C LEU A 37 -7.93 10.75 0.17
N LEU A 38 -7.77 10.17 1.36
CA LEU A 38 -7.67 8.73 1.56
C LEU A 38 -8.97 7.98 1.29
N LEU A 39 -10.13 8.64 1.44
CA LEU A 39 -11.43 8.06 1.13
C LEU A 39 -11.81 8.20 -0.35
N ARG A 40 -11.35 9.27 -1.00
CA ARG A 40 -11.60 9.50 -2.44
C ARG A 40 -10.75 8.62 -3.34
N LEU A 41 -9.53 8.34 -2.92
CA LEU A 41 -8.62 7.44 -3.62
C LEU A 41 -8.73 6.08 -2.94
N ALA A 42 -8.98 4.99 -3.68
CA ALA A 42 -8.88 3.65 -3.07
C ALA A 42 -7.45 3.46 -2.53
N PRO A 43 -7.21 2.73 -1.42
CA PRO A 43 -5.86 2.55 -0.85
C PRO A 43 -4.79 2.15 -1.89
N ASP A 44 -5.19 1.29 -2.84
CA ASP A 44 -4.34 0.81 -3.94
C ASP A 44 -4.00 1.93 -4.94
N LEU A 45 -4.96 2.83 -5.18
CA LEU A 45 -4.79 4.04 -5.99
C LEU A 45 -3.94 5.09 -5.26
N ILE A 46 -3.96 5.16 -3.94
CA ILE A 46 -3.14 6.12 -3.17
C ILE A 46 -1.68 5.74 -3.24
N LEU A 47 -1.35 4.48 -2.96
CA LEU A 47 0.04 4.03 -3.04
C LEU A 47 0.55 4.18 -4.47
N THR A 48 -0.27 3.84 -5.47
CA THR A 48 0.12 3.99 -6.88
C THR A 48 0.23 5.46 -7.31
N ASP A 49 -0.71 6.33 -6.92
CA ASP A 49 -0.70 7.75 -7.30
C ASP A 49 0.27 8.60 -6.48
N VAL A 50 0.59 8.21 -5.25
CA VAL A 50 1.52 8.90 -4.36
C VAL A 50 2.92 8.35 -4.56
N LEU A 51 3.14 7.03 -4.38
CA LEU A 51 4.48 6.45 -4.61
C LEU A 51 4.86 6.45 -6.09
N GLY A 52 3.91 6.38 -7.03
CA GLY A 52 4.19 6.51 -8.45
C GLY A 52 4.63 7.92 -8.88
N ARG A 53 4.41 8.94 -8.05
CA ARG A 53 4.97 10.29 -8.24
C ARG A 53 6.34 10.46 -7.62
N ALA A 54 6.73 9.58 -6.69
CA ALA A 54 8.07 9.60 -6.13
C ALA A 54 9.08 9.10 -7.17
N ASP A 55 10.23 9.77 -7.25
CA ASP A 55 11.33 9.33 -8.10
C ASP A 55 11.85 7.96 -7.62
N PRO A 56 11.81 6.88 -8.43
CA PRO A 56 12.20 5.54 -7.99
C PRO A 56 13.64 5.45 -7.46
N PRO A 57 14.65 6.09 -8.08
CA PRO A 57 15.98 6.21 -7.50
C PRO A 57 16.00 6.87 -6.12
N ALA A 58 15.24 7.95 -5.89
CA ALA A 58 15.13 8.58 -4.59
C ALA A 58 14.51 7.65 -3.53
N LEU A 59 13.49 6.89 -3.90
CA LEU A 59 12.85 5.90 -3.01
C LEU A 59 13.83 4.80 -2.60
N ILE A 60 14.58 4.26 -3.56
CA ILE A 60 15.61 3.24 -3.30
C ILE A 60 16.67 3.80 -2.35
N ARG A 61 17.18 5.01 -2.60
CA ARG A 61 18.14 5.66 -1.70
C ARG A 61 17.59 5.87 -0.30
N ALA A 62 16.33 6.27 -0.16
CA ALA A 62 15.71 6.44 1.16
C ALA A 62 15.65 5.12 1.94
N ILE A 63 15.33 4.01 1.26
CA ILE A 63 15.35 2.67 1.85
C ILE A 63 16.77 2.26 2.24
N GLU A 64 17.77 2.51 1.38
CA GLU A 64 19.18 2.24 1.67
C GLU A 64 19.67 3.01 2.90
N GLU A 65 19.39 4.31 2.98
CA GLU A 65 19.71 5.16 4.12
C GLU A 65 19.04 4.68 5.42
N LEU A 66 17.77 4.25 5.33
CA LEU A 66 17.05 3.69 6.47
C LEU A 66 17.67 2.37 6.93
N ALA A 67 18.05 1.50 5.98
CA ALA A 67 18.69 0.23 6.26
C ALA A 67 20.10 0.40 6.83
N GLN A 68 20.87 1.41 6.42
CA GLN A 68 22.16 1.72 7.05
C GLN A 68 22.01 2.04 8.54
N ARG A 69 20.93 2.74 8.92
CA ARG A 69 20.64 3.09 10.32
C ARG A 69 20.10 1.93 11.13
N ASN A 70 19.26 1.08 10.50
CA ASN A 70 18.57 -0.04 11.17
C ASN A 70 18.51 -1.29 10.26
N PRO A 71 19.63 -1.98 10.01
CA PRO A 71 19.72 -2.96 8.92
C PRO A 71 18.83 -4.17 9.11
N LYS A 72 18.88 -4.76 10.31
CA LYS A 72 18.13 -5.99 10.58
C LYS A 72 16.61 -5.79 10.52
N PRO A 73 16.01 -4.81 11.23
CA PRO A 73 14.56 -4.58 11.11
C PRO A 73 14.15 -4.24 9.67
N VAL A 74 14.86 -3.34 9.00
CA VAL A 74 14.45 -2.85 7.67
C VAL A 74 14.47 -3.98 6.63
N TYR A 75 15.55 -4.76 6.56
CA TYR A 75 15.61 -5.85 5.58
C TYR A 75 14.68 -7.01 5.92
N THR A 76 14.46 -7.31 7.20
CA THR A 76 13.49 -8.35 7.60
C THR A 76 12.08 -7.94 7.21
N TYR A 77 11.62 -6.75 7.60
CA TYR A 77 10.29 -6.26 7.25
C TYR A 77 10.12 -6.16 5.74
N LEU A 78 11.09 -5.59 5.01
CA LEU A 78 11.00 -5.49 3.55
C LEU A 78 10.89 -6.88 2.89
N ALA A 79 11.61 -7.89 3.39
CA ALA A 79 11.54 -9.24 2.87
C ALA A 79 10.20 -9.94 3.16
N GLU A 80 9.59 -9.66 4.32
CA GLU A 80 8.26 -10.15 4.68
C GLU A 80 7.19 -9.51 3.79
N GLU A 81 7.16 -8.18 3.72
CA GLU A 81 6.20 -7.42 2.91
C GLU A 81 6.29 -7.74 1.42
N LEU A 82 7.51 -7.89 0.87
CA LEU A 82 7.69 -8.30 -0.54
C LEU A 82 7.13 -9.70 -0.80
N ARG A 83 7.28 -10.63 0.15
CA ARG A 83 6.76 -11.99 0.02
C ARG A 83 5.24 -12.00 0.05
N GLU A 84 4.64 -11.24 0.96
CA GLU A 84 3.19 -11.10 1.06
C GLU A 84 2.60 -10.39 -0.16
N GLY A 85 3.21 -9.28 -0.59
CA GLY A 85 2.80 -8.54 -1.79
C GLY A 85 2.87 -9.39 -3.06
N GLN A 86 3.91 -10.21 -3.23
CA GLN A 86 4.00 -11.16 -4.35
C GLN A 86 2.86 -12.19 -4.33
N ALA A 87 2.53 -12.71 -3.15
CA ALA A 87 1.44 -13.67 -3.00
C ALA A 87 0.07 -13.05 -3.36
N MET A 88 -0.14 -11.77 -3.02
CA MET A 88 -1.36 -11.03 -3.37
C MET A 88 -1.48 -10.83 -4.89
N VAL A 89 -0.41 -10.40 -5.57
CA VAL A 89 -0.40 -10.21 -7.03
C VAL A 89 -0.65 -11.53 -7.77
N GLU A 90 -0.10 -12.64 -7.29
CA GLU A 90 -0.36 -13.95 -7.88
C GLU A 90 -1.80 -14.43 -7.67
N ALA A 91 -2.37 -14.19 -6.47
CA ALA A 91 -3.75 -14.53 -6.17
C ALA A 91 -4.73 -13.71 -7.04
N GLU A 92 -4.47 -12.41 -7.21
CA GLU A 92 -5.23 -11.53 -8.09
C GLU A 92 -5.16 -11.95 -9.55
N LYS A 93 -3.95 -12.25 -10.07
CA LYS A 93 -3.80 -12.78 -11.44
C LYS A 93 -4.58 -14.08 -11.65
N LYS A 94 -4.55 -14.99 -10.67
CA LYS A 94 -5.32 -16.25 -10.72
C LYS A 94 -6.84 -15.99 -10.66
N ALA A 95 -7.28 -15.04 -9.85
CA ALA A 95 -8.69 -14.65 -9.75
C ALA A 95 -9.19 -13.98 -11.04
N ASP A 96 -8.35 -13.15 -11.67
CA ASP A 96 -8.71 -12.43 -12.91
C ASP A 96 -8.76 -13.38 -14.11
N VAL A 97 -7.87 -14.38 -14.18
CA VAL A 97 -7.95 -15.48 -15.16
C VAL A 97 -9.22 -16.32 -14.95
N LYS A 98 -9.57 -16.68 -13.70
CA LYS A 98 -10.81 -17.39 -13.40
C LYS A 98 -12.06 -16.60 -13.82
N ARG A 99 -12.08 -15.28 -13.59
CA ARG A 99 -13.18 -14.38 -14.01
C ARG A 99 -13.30 -14.25 -15.51
N ARG A 100 -12.18 -14.07 -16.23
CA ARG A 100 -12.18 -13.79 -17.67
C ARG A 100 -12.44 -15.03 -18.53
N PHE A 101 -12.05 -16.21 -18.07
CA PHE A 101 -12.11 -17.42 -18.89
C PHE A 101 -13.19 -18.43 -18.43
N GLY A 102 -13.80 -18.26 -17.25
CA GLY A 102 -14.81 -19.21 -16.75
C GLY A 102 -14.30 -20.67 -16.63
N VAL A 103 -12.97 -20.86 -16.62
CA VAL A 103 -12.34 -22.18 -16.65
C VAL A 103 -12.21 -22.73 -15.24
N ARG A 104 -12.87 -23.86 -14.97
CA ARG A 104 -12.56 -24.71 -13.81
C ARG A 104 -11.12 -25.21 -13.94
N VAL A 105 -10.32 -24.97 -12.91
CA VAL A 105 -8.92 -25.40 -12.86
C VAL A 105 -8.86 -26.93 -12.89
N PRO A 106 -8.10 -27.57 -13.79
CA PRO A 106 -7.95 -29.02 -13.79
C PRO A 106 -7.17 -29.44 -12.54
N GLY A 107 -7.81 -30.14 -11.61
CA GLY A 107 -7.21 -30.59 -10.35
C GLY A 107 -8.21 -30.85 -9.22
N GLU A 108 -9.44 -30.33 -9.32
CA GLU A 108 -10.54 -30.71 -8.42
C GLU A 108 -11.20 -32.02 -8.86
N TYR A 109 -10.43 -33.11 -8.82
CA TYR A 109 -10.99 -34.46 -8.76
C TYR A 109 -10.34 -35.20 -7.60
N LYS A 110 -10.94 -35.06 -6.42
CA LYS A 110 -10.97 -36.12 -5.42
C LYS A 110 -12.33 -36.10 -4.74
N ALA A 111 -13.23 -36.91 -5.29
CA ALA A 111 -14.23 -37.65 -4.50
C ALA A 111 -13.78 -39.11 -4.53
#